data_AF-X1IA56-F1
#
_entry.id   AF-X1IA56-F1
#
_cell.length_a   1.000
_cell.length_b   1.000
_cell.length_c   1.000
_cell.angle_alpha   90.00
_cell.angle_beta   90.00
_cell.angle_gamma   90.00
#
_symmetry.space_group_name_H-M   'P 1'
#
loop_
_entity.id
_entity.type
_entity.pdbx_description
1 polymer ?
#
loop_
_entity_poly.entity_id
_entity_poly.type
_entity_poly.pdbx_seq_one_letter_code
_entity_poly.pdbx_strand_id
1 'polypeptide(L)'
;MYALTEKPTNKGNLREPFFLSQLSVNHEVTYPEIGDFLIDDKYTFEIGGKNKTTKQIAGTKNAYLVTDDIEYGFDNKIPLWLFGFLY
;
A
#
# COMPACT_ATOMS: atom_id res chain seq x y z
N MET A 1 -4.94 1.42 20.90
CA MET A 1 -5.99 0.44 21.28
C MET A 1 -5.88 -0.78 20.36
N TYR A 2 -5.47 -1.94 20.88
CA TYR A 2 -5.34 -3.22 20.14
C TYR A 2 -5.85 -4.36 21.05
N ALA A 3 -7.13 -4.34 21.42
CA ALA A 3 -7.62 -5.21 22.50
C ALA A 3 -8.73 -6.20 22.12
N LEU A 4 -9.32 -6.19 20.92
CA LEU A 4 -10.45 -7.08 20.63
C LEU A 4 -10.56 -7.46 19.14
N THR A 5 -9.82 -8.47 18.68
CA THR A 5 -10.37 -9.37 17.65
C THR A 5 -9.64 -10.71 17.64
N GLU A 6 -10.34 -11.77 18.03
CA GLU A 6 -10.02 -13.18 17.75
C GLU A 6 -10.37 -13.52 16.29
N LYS A 7 -9.88 -12.73 15.33
CA LYS A 7 -9.97 -13.08 13.91
C LYS A 7 -8.56 -13.37 13.39
N PRO A 8 -8.37 -14.41 12.55
CA PRO A 8 -7.08 -14.67 11.94
C PRO A 8 -6.62 -13.36 11.32
N THR A 9 -5.42 -12.92 11.70
CA THR A 9 -4.88 -11.63 11.31
C THR A 9 -4.90 -11.55 9.80
N ASN A 10 -5.92 -10.90 9.25
CA ASN A 10 -6.08 -10.82 7.80
C ASN A 10 -4.86 -10.04 7.33
N LYS A 11 -3.97 -10.68 6.57
CA LYS A 11 -2.70 -10.07 6.16
C LYS A 11 -2.91 -8.66 5.59
N GLY A 12 -4.04 -8.40 4.91
CA GLY A 12 -4.47 -7.07 4.48
C GLY A 12 -4.48 -6.01 5.59
N ASN A 13 -5.06 -6.32 6.76
CA ASN A 13 -5.13 -5.42 7.92
C ASN A 13 -3.76 -5.06 8.51
N LEU A 14 -2.69 -5.77 8.16
CA LEU A 14 -1.33 -5.42 8.60
C LEU A 14 -0.57 -4.59 7.56
N ARG A 15 -0.86 -4.78 6.26
CA ARG A 15 -0.13 -4.09 5.19
C ARG A 15 -0.44 -2.61 5.15
N GLU A 16 -1.71 -2.26 5.28
CA GLU A 16 -2.16 -0.86 5.23
C GLU A 16 -1.58 -0.04 6.38
N PRO A 17 -1.66 -0.47 7.66
CA PRO A 17 -1.02 0.26 8.75
C PRO A 17 0.51 0.28 8.64
N PHE A 18 1.13 -0.80 8.16
CA PHE A 18 2.58 -0.81 7.92
C PHE A 18 2.96 0.25 6.90
N PHE A 19 2.35 0.24 5.71
CA PHE A 19 2.60 1.20 4.65
C PHE A 19 2.40 2.65 5.12
N LEU A 20 1.28 2.91 5.80
CA LEU A 20 0.98 4.22 6.37
C LEU A 20 2.07 4.64 7.38
N SER A 21 2.44 3.75 8.31
CA SER A 21 3.44 4.06 9.32
C SER A 21 4.82 4.38 8.75
N GLN A 22 5.20 3.78 7.61
CA GLN A 22 6.50 4.06 6.98
C GLN A 22 6.48 5.38 6.21
N LEU A 23 5.39 5.71 5.51
CA LEU A 23 5.33 6.91 4.67
C LEU A 23 4.92 8.17 5.43
N SER A 24 4.06 8.05 6.44
CA SER A 24 3.61 9.20 7.25
C SER A 24 4.71 9.87 8.06
N VAL A 25 5.92 9.29 8.10
CA VAL A 25 7.08 9.92 8.76
C VAL A 25 7.57 11.13 7.99
N ASN A 26 7.67 11.01 6.66
CA ASN A 26 8.32 12.00 5.79
C ASN A 26 7.41 12.56 4.69
N HIS A 27 6.22 11.97 4.49
CA HIS A 27 5.30 12.33 3.41
C HIS A 27 3.87 12.55 3.91
N GLU A 28 3.13 13.38 3.20
CA GLU A 28 1.70 13.57 3.46
C GLU A 28 0.92 12.41 2.84
N VAL A 29 0.15 11.70 3.67
CA VAL A 29 -0.65 10.55 3.24
C VAL A 29 -2.13 10.89 3.38
N THR A 30 -2.83 10.91 2.24
CA THR A 30 -4.27 11.17 2.15
C THR A 30 -5.00 9.97 1.53
N TYR A 31 -6.33 9.98 1.59
CA TYR A 31 -7.18 8.94 1.02
C TYR A 31 -7.86 9.46 -0.26
N PRO A 32 -7.50 8.94 -1.44
CA PRO A 32 -8.11 9.34 -2.72
C PRO A 32 -9.44 8.62 -2.97
N GLU A 33 -10.20 9.08 -3.98
CA GLU A 33 -11.37 8.33 -4.48
C GLU A 33 -10.99 7.05 -5.25
N ILE A 34 -9.77 7.01 -5.79
CA ILE A 34 -9.23 5.88 -6.57
C ILE A 34 -7.91 5.44 -5.95
N GLY A 35 -7.83 4.19 -5.50
CA GLY A 35 -6.68 3.64 -4.77
C GLY A 35 -6.87 3.66 -3.26
N ASP A 36 -5.88 3.16 -2.51
CA ASP A 36 -5.97 3.07 -1.05
C ASP A 36 -5.32 4.29 -0.37
N PHE A 37 -4.22 4.82 -0.94
CA PHE A 37 -3.52 6.00 -0.42
C PHE A 37 -3.05 6.92 -1.54
N LEU A 38 -2.93 8.21 -1.23
CA LEU A 38 -2.37 9.25 -2.08
C LEU A 38 -1.25 9.94 -1.30
N ILE A 39 -0.07 10.00 -1.91
CA ILE A 39 1.13 10.55 -1.30
C ILE A 39 1.48 11.86 -1.98
N ASP A 40 1.64 12.91 -1.18
CA ASP A 40 1.98 14.27 -1.61
C ASP A 40 1.07 14.78 -2.76
N ASP A 41 -0.21 14.40 -2.76
CA ASP A 41 -1.22 14.67 -3.81
C ASP A 41 -0.80 14.28 -5.24
N LYS A 42 0.20 13.41 -5.38
CA LYS A 42 0.86 13.12 -6.66
C LYS A 42 0.93 11.64 -6.99
N TYR A 43 1.12 10.79 -6.00
CA TYR A 43 1.37 9.37 -6.18
C TYR A 43 0.28 8.54 -5.52
N THR A 44 -0.46 7.76 -6.32
CA THR A 44 -1.51 6.89 -5.80
C THR A 44 -0.94 5.49 -5.54
N PHE A 45 -1.22 4.93 -4.37
CA PHE A 45 -0.81 3.57 -4.03
C PHE A 45 -2.03 2.72 -3.70
N GLU A 46 -2.07 1.53 -4.28
CA GLU A 46 -3.03 0.48 -3.96
C GLU A 46 -2.30 -0.63 -3.21
N ILE A 47 -2.76 -1.03 -2.04
CA ILE A 47 -2.13 -2.06 -1.21
C ILE A 47 -2.91 -3.36 -1.39
N GLY A 48 -2.19 -4.43 -1.69
CA GLY A 48 -2.82 -5.70 -2.06
C GLY A 48 -1.98 -6.93 -1.77
N GLY A 49 -2.66 -8.08 -1.70
CA GLY A 49 -1.98 -9.36 -1.72
C GLY A 49 -1.65 -9.81 -3.14
N LYS A 50 -0.98 -10.95 -3.27
CA LYS A 50 -0.58 -11.58 -4.55
C LYS A 50 -1.61 -11.57 -5.67
N ASN A 51 -2.89 -11.75 -5.33
CA ASN A 51 -3.99 -11.87 -6.29
C ASN A 51 -4.59 -10.52 -6.70
N LYS A 52 -4.16 -9.41 -6.11
CA LYS A 52 -4.69 -8.09 -6.44
C LYS A 52 -4.11 -7.64 -7.79
N THR A 53 -4.97 -7.04 -8.60
CA THR A 53 -4.62 -6.61 -9.95
C THR A 53 -4.65 -5.09 -10.00
N THR A 54 -3.88 -4.49 -10.90
CA THR A 54 -3.82 -3.04 -11.12
C THR A 54 -5.10 -2.46 -11.73
N LYS A 55 -6.23 -3.17 -11.66
CA LYS A 55 -7.50 -2.78 -12.29
C LYS A 55 -8.12 -1.54 -11.67
N GLN A 56 -7.98 -1.34 -10.36
CA GLN A 56 -8.57 -0.18 -9.69
C GLN A 56 -7.82 1.10 -10.05
N ILE A 57 -6.50 1.00 -10.16
CA ILE A 57 -5.62 2.11 -10.56
C ILE A 57 -5.33 2.17 -12.07
N ALA A 58 -6.03 1.37 -12.88
CA ALA A 58 -5.80 1.31 -14.32
C ALA A 58 -6.22 2.63 -14.97
N GLY A 59 -5.26 3.34 -15.56
CA GLY A 59 -5.50 4.65 -16.19
C GLY A 59 -5.20 5.85 -15.30
N THR A 60 -4.89 5.65 -14.02
CA THR A 60 -4.41 6.70 -13.14
C THR A 60 -2.91 6.94 -13.38
N LYS A 61 -2.53 8.19 -13.65
CA LYS A 61 -1.10 8.55 -13.76
C LYS A 61 -0.43 8.45 -12.39
N ASN A 62 0.83 8.00 -12.37
CA ASN A 62 1.63 7.85 -11.14
C ASN A 62 0.99 6.94 -10.09
N ALA A 63 0.30 5.88 -10.53
CA ALA A 63 -0.34 4.94 -9.63
C ALA A 63 0.43 3.62 -9.57
N TYR A 64 0.59 3.07 -8.36
CA TYR A 64 1.39 1.90 -8.07
C TYR A 64 0.64 0.88 -7.21
N LEU A 65 0.83 -0.40 -7.50
CA LEU A 65 0.31 -1.51 -6.70
C LEU A 65 1.41 -2.05 -5.78
N VAL A 66 1.21 -1.89 -4.48
CA VAL A 66 2.11 -2.38 -3.43
C VAL A 66 1.65 -3.75 -2.97
N THR A 67 2.54 -4.75 -2.99
CA THR A 67 2.18 -6.12 -2.60
C THR A 67 3.24 -6.84 -1.78
N ASP A 68 2.80 -7.66 -0.83
CA ASP A 68 3.62 -8.38 0.16
C ASP A 68 4.25 -9.68 -0.36
N ASP A 69 3.78 -10.19 -1.50
CA ASP A 69 4.11 -11.54 -1.99
C ASP A 69 4.91 -11.51 -3.30
N ILE A 70 5.74 -10.47 -3.48
CA ILE A 70 6.68 -10.34 -4.62
C ILE A 70 8.09 -10.00 -4.15
N GLU A 71 9.08 -10.58 -4.83
CA GLU A 71 10.51 -10.37 -4.55
C GLU A 71 11.12 -9.27 -5.44
N TYR A 72 10.48 -8.95 -6.56
CA TYR A 72 10.90 -7.89 -7.48
C TYR A 72 9.70 -7.09 -7.95
N GLY A 73 9.90 -5.78 -8.09
CA GLY A 73 8.90 -4.91 -8.72
C GLY A 73 8.87 -5.13 -10.23
N PHE A 74 7.68 -5.06 -10.83
CA PHE A 74 7.53 -5.14 -12.28
C PHE A 74 6.45 -4.15 -12.73
N ASP A 75 6.79 -3.29 -13.68
CA ASP A 75 5.95 -2.16 -14.12
C ASP A 75 5.54 -1.28 -12.92
N ASN A 76 4.25 -1.05 -12.71
CA ASN A 76 3.76 -0.25 -11.59
C ASN A 76 3.58 -1.06 -10.29
N LYS A 77 4.18 -2.26 -10.18
CA LYS A 77 4.12 -3.08 -8.96
C LYS A 77 5.37 -2.91 -8.11
N ILE A 78 5.17 -2.65 -6.81
CA ILE A 78 6.24 -2.44 -5.85
C ILE A 78 6.11 -3.43 -4.69
N PRO A 79 7.21 -4.10 -4.27
CA PRO A 79 7.18 -4.93 -3.08
C PRO A 79 6.94 -4.10 -1.81
N LEU A 80 6.01 -4.53 -0.96
CA LEU A 80 5.69 -3.87 0.31
C LEU A 80 6.91 -3.76 1.24
N TRP A 81 7.76 -4.77 1.24
CA TRP A 81 8.96 -4.81 2.09
C TRP A 81 9.98 -3.72 1.75
N LEU A 82 9.94 -3.15 0.53
CA LEU A 82 10.84 -2.06 0.14
C LEU A 82 10.60 -0.79 0.97
N PHE A 83 9.34 -0.55 1.39
CA PHE A 83 8.98 0.59 2.23
C PHE A 83 9.52 0.48 3.66
N GLY A 84 9.95 -0.72 4.09
CA GLY A 84 10.60 -0.91 5.39
C GLY A 84 12.00 -0.32 5.51
N PHE A 85 12.57 0.20 4.42
CA PHE A 85 13.86 0.90 4.41
C PHE A 85 13.73 2.43 4.47
N LEU A 86 12.51 2.98 4.51
CA LEU A 86 12.24 4.42 4.42
C LEU A 86 12.22 5.15 5.78
N TYR A 87 12.95 4.63 6.77
CA TYR A 87 13.02 5.16 8.14
C TYR A 87 13.76 6.50 8.22
#